data_AF-A0A0A0CWZ0-F1
#
_entry.id   AF-A0A0A0CWZ0-F1
#
_cell.length_a   1.000
_cell.length_b   1.000
_cell.length_c   1.000
_cell.angle_alpha   90.00
_cell.angle_beta   90.00
_cell.angle_gamma   90.00
#
_symmetry.space_group_name_H-M   'P 1'
#
loop_
_entity.id
_entity.type
_entity.pdbx_description
1 polymer ?
#
loop_
_entity_poly.entity_id
_entity_poly.type
_entity_poly.pdbx_seq_one_letter_code
_entity_poly.pdbx_strand_id
1 'polypeptide(L)'
;EPALPVPTAANLIGFAWLSVIGGALTYIFWFRGLARIEPSAVASLGLLSPLVATSVGWLLLDQSLTPLQLGGFLVAIISLWLSQRAAMAR
;
A
#
# COMPACT_ATOMS: atom_id res chain seq x y z
N GLU A 1 -29.85 -2.63 -23.11
CA GLU A 1 -28.69 -2.94 -22.26
C GLU A 1 -28.96 -4.23 -21.51
N PRO A 2 -28.00 -5.17 -21.37
CA PRO A 2 -28.22 -6.38 -20.58
C PRO A 2 -28.36 -6.03 -19.09
N ALA A 3 -29.18 -6.80 -18.37
CA ALA A 3 -29.37 -6.63 -16.93
C ALA A 3 -28.08 -6.95 -16.16
N LEU A 4 -27.80 -6.18 -15.11
CA LEU A 4 -26.65 -6.43 -14.24
C LEU A 4 -26.79 -7.80 -13.56
N PRO A 5 -25.72 -8.62 -13.54
CA PRO A 5 -25.77 -9.93 -12.89
C PRO A 5 -25.96 -9.78 -11.38
N VAL A 6 -26.76 -10.68 -10.80
CA VAL A 6 -26.97 -10.73 -9.34
C VAL A 6 -25.65 -11.15 -8.66
N PRO A 7 -25.15 -10.38 -7.67
CA PRO A 7 -23.90 -10.72 -6.99
C PRO A 7 -23.99 -12.08 -6.27
N THR A 8 -22.94 -12.88 -6.39
CA THR A 8 -22.82 -14.10 -5.60
C THR A 8 -22.46 -13.77 -4.14
N ALA A 9 -22.63 -14.72 -3.22
CA ALA A 9 -22.17 -14.56 -1.84
C ALA A 9 -20.67 -14.24 -1.75
N ALA A 10 -19.83 -14.84 -2.61
CA ALA A 10 -18.40 -14.53 -2.68
C ALA A 10 -18.15 -13.08 -3.11
N ASN A 11 -18.94 -12.54 -4.06
CA ASN A 11 -18.84 -11.13 -4.44
C ASN A 11 -19.24 -10.22 -3.28
N LEU A 12 -20.30 -10.55 -2.55
CA LEU A 12 -20.74 -9.78 -1.38
C LEU A 12 -19.66 -9.76 -0.29
N ILE A 13 -19.01 -10.89 -0.02
CA ILE A 13 -17.88 -10.97 0.92
C ILE A 13 -16.71 -10.12 0.40
N GLY A 14 -16.39 -10.20 -0.90
CA GLY A 14 -15.37 -9.35 -1.52
C GLY A 14 -15.66 -7.86 -1.36
N PHE A 15 -16.90 -7.43 -1.60
CA PHE A 15 -17.32 -6.05 -1.38
C PHE A 15 -17.23 -5.65 0.09
N ALA A 16 -17.62 -6.51 1.02
CA ALA A 16 -17.49 -6.25 2.45
C ALA A 16 -16.01 -6.06 2.84
N TRP A 17 -15.12 -6.94 2.36
CA TRP A 17 -13.68 -6.83 2.58
C TRP A 17 -13.11 -5.51 2.02
N LEU A 18 -13.41 -5.20 0.76
CA LEU A 18 -12.90 -4.01 0.09
C LEU A 18 -13.42 -2.72 0.75
N SER A 19 -14.70 -2.68 1.12
CA SER A 19 -15.30 -1.48 1.72
C SER A 19 -14.91 -1.28 3.18
N VAL A 20 -14.91 -2.34 4.00
CA VAL A 20 -14.65 -2.23 5.44
C VAL A 20 -13.16 -2.18 5.73
N ILE A 21 -12.38 -3.13 5.21
CA ILE A 21 -10.95 -3.24 5.51
C ILE A 21 -10.15 -2.33 4.56
N GLY A 22 -10.34 -2.50 3.25
CA GLY A 22 -9.62 -1.71 2.24
C GLY A 22 -10.02 -0.23 2.21
N GLY A 23 -11.27 0.08 2.57
CA GLY A 23 -11.81 1.44 2.59
C GLY A 23 -11.81 2.01 4.00
N ALA A 24 -12.88 1.77 4.76
CA ALA A 24 -13.17 2.46 6.01
C ALA A 24 -12.02 2.39 7.02
N LEU A 25 -11.52 1.19 7.33
CA LEU A 25 -10.46 0.99 8.31
C LEU A 25 -9.14 1.65 7.86
N THR A 26 -8.78 1.44 6.59
CA THR A 26 -7.57 2.03 5.99
C THR A 26 -7.63 3.55 6.02
N TYR A 27 -8.75 4.17 5.65
CA TYR A 27 -8.92 5.62 5.70
C TYR A 27 -8.91 6.17 7.12
N ILE A 28 -9.51 5.47 8.09
CA ILE A 28 -9.45 5.87 9.51
C ILE A 28 -7.98 5.95 9.96
N PHE A 29 -7.17 4.94 9.67
CA PHE A 29 -5.75 4.97 10.04
C PHE A 29 -4.97 6.04 9.26
N TRP A 30 -5.22 6.15 7.96
CA TRP A 30 -4.56 7.14 7.12
C TRP A 30 -4.82 8.57 7.60
N PHE A 31 -6.07 8.97 7.77
CA PHE A 31 -6.40 10.33 8.21
C PHE A 31 -5.96 10.61 9.64
N ARG A 32 -6.04 9.62 10.54
CA ARG A 32 -5.49 9.76 11.90
C ARG A 32 -3.98 9.96 11.90
N GLY A 33 -3.26 9.26 11.02
CA GLY A 33 -1.81 9.43 10.84
C GLY A 33 -1.49 10.79 10.24
N LEU A 34 -2.20 11.17 9.18
CA LEU A 34 -2.05 12.45 8.49
C LEU A 34 -2.23 13.64 9.43
N ALA A 35 -3.16 13.55 10.39
CA ALA A 35 -3.38 14.58 11.39
C ALA A 35 -2.22 14.75 12.41
N ARG A 36 -1.23 13.85 12.42
CA ARG A 36 -0.15 13.81 13.41
C ARG A 36 1.26 13.89 12.81
N ILE A 37 1.39 13.91 11.49
CA ILE A 37 2.67 13.84 10.78
C ILE A 37 2.84 15.08 9.91
N GLU A 38 4.04 15.66 9.91
CA GLU A 38 4.40 16.79 9.06
C GLU A 38 4.22 16.46 7.56
N PRO A 39 3.68 17.38 6.73
CA PRO A 39 3.38 17.11 5.32
C PRO A 39 4.55 16.56 4.51
N SER A 40 5.78 16.99 4.83
CA SER A 40 7.00 16.54 4.16
C SER A 40 7.30 15.06 4.39
N ALA A 41 7.00 14.51 5.58
CA ALA A 41 7.20 13.11 5.91
C ALA A 41 6.11 12.20 5.32
N VAL A 42 4.89 12.74 5.11
CA VAL A 42 3.76 12.02 4.53
C VAL A 42 4.03 11.62 3.08
N ALA A 43 4.70 12.46 2.30
CA ALA A 43 5.02 12.18 0.89
C ALA A 43 5.77 10.85 0.72
N SER A 44 6.67 10.54 1.66
CA SER A 44 7.48 9.31 1.64
C SER A 44 6.67 8.07 2.01
N LEU A 45 5.57 8.20 2.76
CA LEU A 45 4.69 7.07 3.09
C LEU A 45 4.04 6.46 1.84
N GLY A 46 3.84 7.24 0.77
CA GLY A 46 3.33 6.73 -0.50
C GLY A 46 4.21 5.62 -1.10
N LEU A 47 5.54 5.68 -0.88
CA LEU A 47 6.47 4.65 -1.33
C LEU A 47 6.34 3.33 -0.56
N LEU A 48 5.75 3.34 0.64
CA LEU A 48 5.53 2.11 1.40
C LEU A 48 4.51 1.20 0.73
N SER A 49 3.51 1.74 0.04
CA SER A 49 2.48 0.95 -0.65
C SER A 49 3.07 -0.04 -1.66
N PRO A 50 3.83 0.40 -2.70
CA PRO A 50 4.44 -0.52 -3.64
C PRO A 50 5.48 -1.45 -2.99
N LEU A 51 6.18 -1.00 -1.93
CA LEU A 51 7.11 -1.85 -1.20
C LEU A 51 6.40 -3.01 -0.49
N VAL A 52 5.36 -2.70 0.30
CA VAL A 52 4.56 -3.72 1.01
C VAL A 52 3.86 -4.64 0.02
N ALA A 53 3.25 -4.11 -1.04
CA ALA A 53 2.60 -4.92 -2.07
C ALA A 53 3.58 -5.88 -2.74
N THR A 54 4.78 -5.40 -3.11
CA THR A 54 5.84 -6.22 -3.70
C THR A 54 6.32 -7.29 -2.71
N SER A 55 6.56 -6.94 -1.45
CA SER A 55 6.97 -7.90 -0.42
C SER A 55 5.91 -8.98 -0.16
N VAL A 56 4.64 -8.59 -0.08
CA VAL A 56 3.52 -9.55 0.10
C VAL A 56 3.43 -10.48 -1.12
N GLY A 57 3.49 -9.94 -2.33
CA GLY A 57 3.51 -10.74 -3.56
C GLY A 57 4.67 -11.73 -3.59
N TRP A 58 5.87 -11.25 -3.28
CA TRP A 58 7.09 -12.05 -3.31
C TRP A 58 7.14 -13.14 -2.23
N LEU A 59 6.69 -12.83 -1.01
CA LEU A 59 6.82 -13.73 0.14
C LEU A 59 5.61 -14.66 0.32
N LEU A 60 4.40 -14.23 -0.07
CA LEU A 60 3.15 -14.93 0.27
C LEU A 60 2.35 -15.42 -0.95
N LEU A 61 2.63 -14.92 -2.16
CA LEU A 61 1.90 -15.28 -3.38
C LEU A 61 2.79 -16.01 -4.42
N ASP A 62 3.95 -16.52 -4.02
CA ASP A 62 4.92 -17.23 -4.87
C ASP A 62 5.36 -16.42 -6.12
N GLN A 63 5.33 -15.09 -6.07
CA GLN A 63 5.76 -14.25 -7.19
C GLN A 63 7.27 -14.07 -7.17
N SER A 64 7.97 -14.42 -8.26
CA SER A 64 9.40 -14.19 -8.36
C SER A 64 9.72 -12.77 -8.83
N LEU A 65 10.67 -12.10 -8.19
CA LEU A 65 11.24 -10.85 -8.69
C LEU A 65 12.41 -11.13 -9.64
N THR A 66 12.35 -10.54 -10.83
CA THR A 66 13.52 -10.51 -11.72
C THR A 66 14.68 -9.72 -11.07
N PRO A 67 15.94 -9.95 -11.47
CA PRO A 67 17.08 -9.22 -10.92
C PRO A 67 16.94 -7.69 -11.05
N LEU A 68 16.37 -7.21 -12.16
CA LEU A 68 16.12 -5.78 -12.36
C LEU A 68 15.05 -5.23 -11.41
N GLN A 69 13.96 -5.97 -11.20
CA GLN A 69 12.92 -5.59 -10.23
C GLN A 69 13.46 -5.59 -8.80
N LEU A 70 14.30 -6.56 -8.45
CA LEU A 70 14.97 -6.59 -7.16
C LEU A 70 15.89 -5.36 -6.97
N GLY A 71 16.63 -4.98 -8.00
CA GLY A 71 17.42 -3.75 -8.02
C GLY A 71 16.55 -2.50 -7.78
N GLY A 72 15.44 -2.37 -8.51
CA GLY A 72 14.49 -1.26 -8.32
C GLY A 72 13.86 -1.24 -6.93
N PHE A 73 13.52 -2.41 -6.39
CA PHE A 73 12.99 -2.56 -5.03
C PHE A 73 14.00 -2.09 -3.97
N LEU A 74 15.28 -2.48 -4.09
CA LEU A 74 16.34 -2.00 -3.20
C LEU A 74 16.55 -0.49 -3.29
N VAL A 75 16.54 0.08 -4.50
CA VAL A 75 16.63 1.53 -4.71
C VAL A 75 15.47 2.26 -4.02
N ALA A 76 14.25 1.72 -4.11
CA ALA A 76 13.08 2.30 -3.45
C ALA A 76 13.20 2.26 -1.92
N ILE A 77 13.68 1.15 -1.33
CA ILE A 77 13.95 1.04 0.12
C ILE A 77 14.98 2.08 0.56
N ILE A 78 16.11 2.18 -0.16
CA ILE A 78 17.18 3.12 0.18
C ILE A 78 16.68 4.57 0.09
N SER A 79 15.91 4.90 -0.95
CA SER A 79 15.33 6.23 -1.14
C SER A 79 14.38 6.59 -0.01
N LEU A 80 13.52 5.67 0.41
CA LEU A 80 12.64 5.86 1.54
C LEU A 80 13.43 6.10 2.84
N TRP A 81 14.45 5.28 3.09
CA TRP A 81 15.30 5.42 4.28
C TRP A 81 16.01 6.78 4.33
N LEU A 82 16.60 7.21 3.22
CA LEU A 82 17.24 8.54 3.12
C LEU A 82 16.23 9.67 3.35
N SER A 83 15.03 9.56 2.80
CA SER A 83 13.96 10.54 2.97
C SER A 83 13.51 10.67 4.43
N GLN A 84 13.36 9.56 5.14
CA GLN A 84 13.01 9.57 6.57
C GLN A 84 14.11 10.21 7.42
N ARG A 85 15.39 9.93 7.13
CA ARG A 85 16.51 10.58 7.84
C ARG A 85 16.57 12.08 7.58
N ALA A 86 16.33 12.50 6.35
CA ALA A 86 16.30 13.92 5.99
C ALA A 86 15.13 14.66 6.67
N ALA A 87 13.99 13.98 6.89
CA ALA A 87 12.87 14.54 7.64
C ALA A 87 13.17 14.67 9.15
N MET A 88 13.84 13.70 9.76
CA MET A 88 14.20 13.73 11.19
C MET A 88 15.35 14.70 11.53
N ALA A 89 16.20 15.04 10.55
CA ALA A 89 17.32 15.95 10.74
C ALA A 89 16.92 17.45 10.65
N ARG A 90 15.64 17.73 10.35
CA ARG A 90 15.05 19.08 10.31
C ARG A 90 14.26 19.32 11.58
#